data_AF-D7EIX2-F1
#
_entry.id   AF-D7EIX2-F1
#
_cell.length_a   1.000
_cell.length_b   1.000
_cell.length_c   1.000
_cell.angle_alpha   90.00
_cell.angle_beta   90.00
_cell.angle_gamma   90.00
#
_symmetry.space_group_name_H-M   'P 1'
#
loop_
_entity.id
_entity.type
_entity.pdbx_description
1 polymer ?
#
loop_
_entity_poly.entity_id
_entity_poly.type
_entity_poly.pdbx_seq_one_letter_code
_entity_poly.pdbx_strand_id
1 'polypeptide(L)'
;MRKVKWYVPCLRQHREKFVELPFIEEFTQAKDIGNLENQYHKLLNVDWCKHLDEEVFNNVYLFWPQVLKYKDAGEKFVFKELADFALRVLSLPSSNACVERIFSVMNCVKTKSRNKMQEEMLAAILRIRTYSSNANICCYNFKPSKAMFKKFTSDIYTKMETDTRQETQHEEDVFEYVEEFDVPCLNVL
;
A
#
# COMPACT_ATOMS: atom_id res chain seq x y z
N MET A 1 2.13 18.76 9.52
CA MET A 1 2.15 17.35 9.97
C MET A 1 1.13 17.11 11.09
N ARG A 2 -0.17 17.08 10.74
CA ARG A 2 -1.18 16.54 11.67
C ARG A 2 -1.10 15.02 11.52
N LYS A 3 -0.67 14.36 12.60
CA LYS A 3 -0.55 12.90 12.66
C LYS A 3 -1.88 12.28 12.23
N VAL A 4 -1.77 11.17 11.50
CA VAL A 4 -2.76 10.21 10.97
C VAL A 4 -3.65 9.61 12.08
N LYS A 5 -4.13 10.46 13.01
CA LYS A 5 -4.85 10.13 14.24
C LYS A 5 -6.35 9.92 14.02
N TRP A 6 -6.84 10.14 12.80
CA TRP A 6 -8.24 10.03 12.39
C TRP A 6 -8.60 8.64 11.84
N TYR A 7 -7.63 7.79 11.48
CA TYR A 7 -7.92 6.45 10.94
C TYR A 7 -8.14 5.36 11.99
N VAL A 8 -8.22 5.74 13.27
CA VAL A 8 -8.94 4.97 14.27
C VAL A 8 -10.27 5.69 14.56
N PRO A 9 -11.27 5.71 13.65
CA PRO A 9 -12.52 6.43 13.91
C PRO A 9 -13.32 5.81 15.07
N CYS A 10 -12.88 4.67 15.60
CA CYS A 10 -13.59 3.85 16.58
C CYS A 10 -13.24 4.20 18.04
N LEU A 11 -12.19 5.01 18.30
CA LEU A 11 -11.63 5.17 19.64
C LEU A 11 -11.59 6.59 20.23
N ARG A 12 -12.16 7.60 19.55
CA ARG A 12 -12.35 8.92 20.17
C ARG A 12 -13.81 9.17 20.48
N GLN A 13 -14.06 9.69 21.69
CA GLN A 13 -15.35 10.27 22.10
C GLN A 13 -15.85 11.39 21.16
N HIS A 14 -14.98 11.91 20.28
CA HIS A 14 -15.33 12.87 19.25
C HIS A 14 -15.04 12.27 17.87
N ARG A 15 -16.10 11.78 17.21
CA ARG A 15 -16.08 11.28 15.84
C ARG A 15 -16.53 12.40 14.90
N GLU A 16 -15.84 12.55 13.77
CA GLU A 16 -16.29 13.44 12.68
C GLU A 16 -17.56 12.87 12.05
N LYS A 17 -18.40 13.74 11.50
CA LYS A 17 -19.62 13.28 10.83
C LYS A 17 -19.23 12.48 9.58
N PHE A 18 -20.10 11.57 9.15
CA PHE A 18 -19.85 10.80 7.92
C PHE A 18 -19.55 11.72 6.73
N VAL A 19 -20.30 12.80 6.57
CA VAL A 19 -20.11 13.83 5.53
C VAL A 19 -18.75 14.55 5.60
N GLU A 20 -18.10 14.55 6.76
CA GLU A 20 -16.81 15.22 6.97
C GLU A 20 -15.62 14.28 6.69
N LEU A 21 -15.87 13.00 6.37
CA LEU A 21 -14.79 12.09 6.05
C LEU A 21 -14.09 12.51 4.74
N PRO A 22 -12.75 12.47 4.71
CA PRO A 22 -12.01 12.84 3.53
C PRO A 22 -12.16 11.76 2.44
N PHE A 23 -12.19 12.21 1.19
CA PHE A 23 -12.13 11.37 -0.01
C PHE A 23 -13.31 10.43 -0.26
N ILE A 24 -14.49 10.70 0.33
CA ILE A 24 -15.68 9.87 0.13
C ILE A 24 -16.07 9.82 -1.35
N GLU A 25 -16.13 10.98 -1.99
CA GLU A 25 -16.58 11.11 -3.40
C GLU A 25 -15.55 10.51 -4.36
N GLU A 26 -14.27 10.50 -3.99
CA GLU A 26 -13.16 10.02 -4.81
C GLU A 26 -12.99 8.50 -4.75
N PHE A 27 -13.19 7.88 -3.57
CA PHE A 27 -12.99 6.43 -3.41
C PHE A 27 -14.27 5.60 -3.42
N THR A 28 -15.44 6.23 -3.41
CA THR A 28 -16.74 5.55 -3.33
C THR A 28 -17.65 5.94 -4.48
N GLN A 29 -18.32 4.95 -5.08
CA GLN A 29 -19.36 5.23 -6.07
C GLN A 29 -20.62 5.79 -5.38
N ALA A 30 -21.30 6.73 -6.01
CA ALA A 30 -22.52 7.36 -5.47
C ALA A 30 -23.60 6.36 -5.03
N LYS A 31 -23.65 5.19 -5.66
CA LYS A 31 -24.57 4.10 -5.34
C LYS A 31 -24.29 3.43 -3.97
N ASP A 32 -23.04 3.42 -3.55
CA ASP A 32 -22.60 2.67 -2.36
C ASP A 32 -22.47 3.56 -1.11
N ILE A 33 -22.56 4.89 -1.26
CA ILE A 33 -22.45 5.85 -0.15
C ILE A 33 -23.49 5.58 0.95
N GLY A 34 -24.74 5.27 0.58
CA GLY A 34 -25.78 4.95 1.57
C GLY A 34 -25.49 3.68 2.36
N ASN A 35 -24.91 2.66 1.72
CA ASN A 35 -24.49 1.43 2.39
C ASN A 35 -23.28 1.70 3.31
N LEU A 36 -22.34 2.51 2.83
CA LEU A 36 -21.16 2.93 3.57
C LEU A 36 -21.54 3.68 4.85
N GLU A 37 -22.47 4.63 4.77
CA GLU A 37 -22.98 5.39 5.92
C GLU A 37 -23.66 4.47 6.94
N ASN A 38 -24.54 3.58 6.47
CA ASN A 38 -25.21 2.61 7.33
C ASN A 38 -24.21 1.71 8.08
N GLN A 39 -23.17 1.23 7.38
CA GLN A 39 -22.10 0.45 7.99
C GLN A 39 -21.28 1.26 8.97
N TYR A 40 -21.00 2.52 8.64
CA TYR A 40 -20.29 3.46 9.50
C TYR A 40 -21.04 3.68 10.82
N HIS A 41 -22.38 3.72 10.81
CA HIS A 41 -23.17 3.76 12.04
C HIS A 41 -23.22 2.41 12.76
N LYS A 42 -23.42 1.30 12.03
CA LYS A 42 -23.51 -0.06 12.60
C LYS A 42 -22.21 -0.51 13.28
N LEU A 43 -21.06 0.01 12.86
CA LEU A 43 -19.74 -0.32 13.44
C LEU A 43 -19.67 -0.09 14.96
N LEU A 44 -20.42 0.89 15.47
CA LEU A 44 -20.47 1.23 16.90
C LEU A 44 -21.25 0.23 17.75
N ASN A 45 -22.10 -0.57 17.13
CA ASN A 45 -22.94 -1.53 17.84
C ASN A 45 -22.19 -2.83 18.13
N VAL A 46 -20.96 -2.97 17.61
CA VAL A 46 -20.11 -4.16 17.79
C VAL A 46 -19.09 -3.87 18.87
N ASP A 47 -18.99 -4.77 19.84
CA ASP A 47 -18.00 -4.70 20.92
C ASP A 47 -16.67 -5.31 20.46
N TRP A 48 -15.87 -4.50 19.77
CA TRP A 48 -14.59 -4.93 19.17
C TRP A 48 -13.58 -5.43 20.20
N CYS A 49 -13.67 -5.00 21.46
CA CYS A 49 -12.81 -5.46 22.55
C CYS A 49 -13.01 -6.95 22.90
N LYS A 50 -14.17 -7.53 22.56
CA LYS A 50 -14.44 -8.97 22.73
C LYS A 50 -14.01 -9.81 21.53
N HIS A 51 -13.83 -9.18 20.37
CA HIS A 51 -13.60 -9.87 19.10
C HIS A 51 -12.15 -9.76 18.61
N LEU A 52 -11.37 -8.81 19.14
CA LEU A 52 -10.01 -8.54 18.70
C LEU A 52 -9.07 -8.47 19.92
N ASP A 53 -7.86 -8.98 19.74
CA ASP A 53 -6.79 -8.84 20.72
C ASP A 53 -6.38 -7.35 20.87
N GLU A 54 -5.92 -6.96 22.07
CA GLU A 54 -5.52 -5.57 22.36
C GLU A 54 -4.42 -5.05 21.42
N GLU A 55 -3.54 -5.92 20.94
CA GLU A 55 -2.47 -5.55 19.99
C GLU A 55 -3.04 -5.15 18.62
N VAL A 56 -4.01 -5.91 18.12
CA VAL A 56 -4.70 -5.66 16.85
C VAL A 56 -5.57 -4.41 16.96
N PHE A 57 -6.19 -4.22 18.12
CA PHE A 57 -7.06 -3.09 18.39
C PHE A 57 -6.35 -1.74 18.36
N ASN A 58 -5.08 -1.71 18.78
CA ASN A 58 -4.27 -0.49 18.78
C ASN A 58 -3.62 -0.19 17.41
N ASN A 59 -3.60 -1.15 16.49
CA ASN A 59 -2.99 -0.99 15.18
C ASN A 59 -4.05 -0.87 14.07
N VAL A 60 -4.20 0.35 13.53
CA VAL A 60 -5.12 0.67 12.43
C VAL A 60 -4.95 -0.25 11.23
N TYR A 61 -3.70 -0.57 10.87
CA TYR A 61 -3.39 -1.38 9.70
C TYR A 61 -3.78 -2.84 9.88
N LEU A 62 -3.88 -3.32 11.13
CA LEU A 62 -4.35 -4.67 11.43
C LEU A 62 -5.86 -4.72 11.70
N PHE A 63 -6.43 -3.64 12.24
CA PHE A 63 -7.84 -3.54 12.56
C PHE A 63 -8.75 -3.67 11.33
N TRP A 64 -8.54 -2.83 10.30
CA TRP A 64 -9.42 -2.79 9.13
C TRP A 64 -9.46 -4.09 8.31
N PRO A 65 -8.35 -4.83 8.13
CA PRO A 65 -8.39 -6.19 7.57
C PRO A 65 -9.26 -7.17 8.36
N GLN A 66 -9.34 -7.02 9.69
CA GLN A 66 -10.21 -7.87 10.52
C GLN A 66 -11.67 -7.46 10.42
N VAL A 67 -11.96 -6.16 10.36
CA VAL A 67 -13.32 -5.65 10.09
C VAL A 67 -13.83 -6.13 8.73
N LEU A 68 -12.96 -6.19 7.72
CA LEU A 68 -13.30 -6.74 6.40
C LEU A 68 -13.68 -8.23 6.47
N LYS A 69 -12.98 -9.00 7.31
CA LYS A 69 -13.21 -10.44 7.51
C LYS A 69 -14.39 -10.75 8.43
N TYR A 70 -14.91 -9.75 9.15
CA TYR A 70 -16.01 -9.93 10.09
C TYR A 70 -17.31 -10.32 9.39
N LYS A 71 -17.88 -11.46 9.79
CA LYS A 71 -19.13 -12.02 9.28
C LYS A 71 -20.19 -12.05 10.38
N ASP A 72 -21.44 -11.77 9.99
CA ASP A 72 -22.59 -11.96 10.87
C ASP A 72 -22.94 -13.45 11.05
N ALA A 73 -23.90 -13.75 11.93
CA ALA A 73 -24.47 -15.09 12.11
C ALA A 73 -25.04 -15.70 10.81
N GLY A 74 -25.31 -14.87 9.79
CA GLY A 74 -25.72 -15.30 8.45
C GLY A 74 -24.58 -15.44 7.43
N GLU A 75 -23.32 -15.50 7.88
CA GLU A 75 -22.09 -15.62 7.07
C GLU A 75 -21.84 -14.51 6.03
N LYS A 76 -22.61 -13.42 6.10
CA LYS A 76 -22.45 -12.25 5.23
C LYS A 76 -21.45 -11.26 5.82
N PHE A 77 -20.60 -10.70 4.98
CA PHE A 77 -19.70 -9.60 5.35
C PHE A 77 -20.51 -8.34 5.65
N VAL A 78 -20.46 -7.88 6.89
CA VAL A 78 -21.32 -6.78 7.37
C VAL A 78 -20.73 -5.41 7.05
N PHE A 79 -19.40 -5.32 6.99
CA PHE A 79 -18.65 -4.06 6.90
C PHE A 79 -17.76 -4.00 5.66
N LYS A 80 -18.12 -4.70 4.58
CA LYS A 80 -17.25 -4.87 3.42
C LYS A 80 -16.91 -3.52 2.77
N GLU A 81 -17.92 -2.73 2.47
CA GLU A 81 -17.82 -1.43 1.80
C GLU A 81 -17.04 -0.44 2.68
N LEU A 82 -17.31 -0.44 3.98
CA LEU A 82 -16.60 0.41 4.94
C LEU A 82 -15.13 0.04 5.10
N ALA A 83 -14.84 -1.26 5.25
CA ALA A 83 -13.47 -1.71 5.41
C ALA A 83 -12.67 -1.51 4.12
N ASP A 84 -13.26 -1.75 2.94
CA ASP A 84 -12.61 -1.48 1.65
C ASP A 84 -12.31 0.02 1.49
N PHE A 85 -13.28 0.90 1.78
CA PHE A 85 -13.04 2.34 1.80
C PHE A 85 -11.87 2.71 2.74
N ALA A 86 -11.90 2.24 3.98
CA ALA A 86 -10.85 2.55 4.94
C ALA A 86 -9.46 2.04 4.49
N LEU A 87 -9.39 0.84 3.92
CA LEU A 87 -8.15 0.27 3.38
C LEU A 87 -7.62 1.07 2.19
N ARG A 88 -8.50 1.50 1.28
CA ARG A 88 -8.12 2.37 0.15
C ARG A 88 -7.55 3.69 0.64
N VAL A 89 -8.18 4.33 1.61
CA VAL A 89 -7.67 5.59 2.13
C VAL A 89 -6.36 5.38 2.91
N LEU A 90 -6.22 4.26 3.65
CA LEU A 90 -4.97 3.91 4.34
C LEU A 90 -3.81 3.55 3.40
N SER A 91 -4.12 3.10 2.18
CA SER A 91 -3.12 2.86 1.14
C SER A 91 -2.49 4.16 0.62
N LEU A 92 -3.12 5.31 0.88
CA LEU A 92 -2.56 6.58 0.47
C LEU A 92 -1.32 6.92 1.29
N PRO A 93 -0.22 7.33 0.63
CA PRO A 93 0.97 7.80 1.32
C PRO A 93 0.63 9.08 2.09
N SER A 94 0.39 8.94 3.39
CA SER A 94 -0.03 10.03 4.27
C SER A 94 1.10 11.02 4.63
N SER A 95 2.35 10.70 4.26
CA SER A 95 3.53 11.49 4.59
C SER A 95 4.51 11.57 3.43
N ASN A 96 5.13 12.76 3.29
CA ASN A 96 6.23 12.99 2.35
C ASN A 96 7.46 12.12 2.67
N ALA A 97 7.55 11.55 3.87
CA ALA A 97 8.65 10.66 4.26
C ALA A 97 8.81 9.45 3.31
N CYS A 98 7.71 8.94 2.74
CA CYS A 98 7.79 7.87 1.73
C CYS A 98 8.49 8.33 0.45
N VAL A 99 8.20 9.54 0.00
CA VAL A 99 8.82 10.16 -1.18
C VAL A 99 10.28 10.50 -0.89
N GLU A 100 10.58 11.05 0.29
CA GLU A 100 11.94 11.35 0.74
C GLU A 100 12.80 10.09 0.83
N ARG A 101 12.25 8.96 1.28
CA ARG A 101 12.94 7.66 1.27
C ARG A 101 13.31 7.23 -0.16
N ILE A 102 12.39 7.35 -1.11
CA ILE A 102 12.67 7.04 -2.53
C ILE A 102 13.74 7.99 -3.09
N PHE A 103 13.70 9.28 -2.75
CA PHE A 103 14.75 10.23 -3.14
C PHE A 103 16.10 9.91 -2.53
N SER A 104 16.16 9.43 -1.28
CA SER A 104 17.40 8.93 -0.68
C SER A 104 17.96 7.75 -1.47
N VAL A 105 17.13 6.75 -1.80
CA VAL A 105 17.53 5.61 -2.64
C VAL A 105 18.00 6.08 -4.02
N MET A 106 17.30 7.05 -4.63
CA MET A 106 17.69 7.67 -5.90
C MET A 106 19.06 8.34 -5.81
N ASN A 107 19.35 9.06 -4.73
CA ASN A 107 20.66 9.65 -4.48
C ASN A 107 21.75 8.58 -4.33
N CYS A 108 21.46 7.44 -3.69
CA CYS A 108 22.39 6.31 -3.64
C CYS A 108 22.65 5.67 -5.02
N VAL A 109 21.66 5.66 -5.92
CA VAL A 109 21.86 5.19 -7.31
C VAL A 109 22.66 6.21 -8.12
N LYS A 110 22.33 7.50 -7.97
CA LYS A 110 23.04 8.65 -8.55
C LYS A 110 24.28 9.00 -7.73
N THR A 111 25.29 8.13 -7.78
CA THR A 111 26.61 8.47 -7.23
C THR A 111 27.31 9.53 -8.08
N LYS A 112 28.20 10.32 -7.47
CA LYS A 112 29.01 11.34 -8.17
C LYS A 112 29.78 10.77 -9.37
N SER A 113 30.17 9.48 -9.34
CA SER A 113 30.84 8.79 -10.43
C SER A 113 29.89 8.24 -11.51
N ARG A 114 28.61 7.97 -11.20
CA ARG A 114 27.57 7.52 -12.17
C ARG A 114 26.58 8.61 -12.55
N ASN A 115 27.02 9.88 -12.60
CA ASN A 115 26.11 11.01 -12.81
C ASN A 115 25.53 11.12 -14.24
N LYS A 116 25.98 10.28 -15.18
CA LYS A 116 25.49 10.23 -16.57
C LYS A 116 24.78 8.90 -16.86
N MET A 117 23.63 8.70 -16.24
CA MET A 117 22.75 7.55 -16.47
C MET A 117 21.47 8.02 -17.18
N GLN A 118 20.99 7.25 -18.16
CA GLN A 118 19.71 7.50 -18.81
C GLN A 118 18.55 7.36 -17.80
N GLU A 119 17.51 8.18 -17.97
CA GLU A 119 16.36 8.20 -17.07
C GLU A 119 15.65 6.85 -16.98
N GLU A 120 15.49 6.14 -18.10
CA GLU A 120 14.84 4.83 -18.12
C GLU A 120 15.60 3.79 -17.31
N MET A 121 16.95 3.80 -17.41
CA MET A 121 17.83 2.93 -16.63
C MET A 121 17.73 3.25 -15.14
N LEU A 122 17.68 4.53 -14.79
CA LEU A 122 17.50 4.97 -13.41
C LEU A 122 16.15 4.49 -12.86
N ALA A 123 15.07 4.69 -13.61
CA ALA A 123 13.73 4.24 -13.24
C ALA A 123 13.67 2.72 -13.08
N ALA A 124 14.32 1.96 -13.96
CA ALA A 124 14.42 0.50 -13.86
C ALA A 124 15.15 0.06 -12.58
N ILE A 125 16.30 0.66 -12.28
CA ILE A 125 17.07 0.35 -11.06
C ILE A 125 16.29 0.72 -9.80
N LEU A 126 15.62 1.87 -9.79
CA LEU A 126 14.77 2.28 -8.68
C LEU A 126 13.64 1.28 -8.44
N ARG A 127 12.93 0.87 -9.49
CA ARG A 127 11.87 -0.16 -9.38
C ARG A 127 12.39 -1.46 -8.77
N ILE A 128 13.54 -1.96 -9.25
CA ILE A 128 14.15 -3.19 -8.73
C ILE A 128 14.52 -3.04 -7.25
N ARG A 129 15.13 -1.92 -6.87
CA ARG A 129 15.52 -1.66 -5.47
C ARG A 129 14.32 -1.53 -4.55
N THR A 130 13.29 -0.78 -4.95
CA THR A 130 12.06 -0.64 -4.18
C THR A 130 11.34 -1.97 -4.03
N TYR A 131 11.22 -2.75 -5.11
CA TYR A 131 10.64 -4.10 -5.04
C TYR A 131 11.42 -5.01 -4.08
N SER A 132 12.75 -5.03 -4.20
CA SER A 132 13.61 -5.85 -3.33
C SER A 132 13.50 -5.42 -1.86
N SER A 133 13.38 -4.10 -1.62
CA SER A 133 13.14 -3.54 -0.29
C SER A 133 11.79 -3.98 0.27
N ASN A 134 10.74 -3.92 -0.55
CA ASN A 134 9.40 -4.26 -0.12
C ASN A 134 9.27 -5.76 0.18
N ALA A 135 9.82 -6.60 -0.69
CA ALA A 135 9.78 -8.06 -0.55
C ALA A 135 10.78 -8.62 0.48
N ASN A 136 11.58 -7.76 1.15
CA ASN A 136 12.67 -8.16 2.05
C ASN A 136 13.69 -9.13 1.39
N ILE A 137 13.90 -9.01 0.07
CA ILE A 137 14.82 -9.86 -0.69
C ILE A 137 16.14 -9.13 -0.89
N CYS A 138 17.23 -9.73 -0.41
CA CYS A 138 18.57 -9.25 -0.74
C CYS A 138 19.05 -9.78 -2.10
N CYS A 139 19.94 -9.03 -2.76
CA CYS A 139 20.57 -9.39 -4.03
C CYS A 139 21.19 -10.79 -4.07
N TYR A 140 21.71 -11.31 -2.94
CA TYR A 140 22.28 -12.67 -2.87
C TYR A 140 21.22 -13.78 -2.84
N ASN A 141 19.99 -13.47 -2.40
CA ASN A 141 18.87 -14.42 -2.34
C ASN A 141 17.96 -14.34 -3.56
N PHE A 142 18.14 -13.35 -4.43
CA PHE A 142 17.30 -13.18 -5.60
C PHE A 142 17.47 -14.35 -6.58
N LYS A 143 16.39 -15.08 -6.81
CA LYS A 143 16.32 -16.18 -7.78
C LYS A 143 15.47 -15.73 -8.97
N PRO A 144 16.08 -15.50 -10.16
CA PRO A 144 15.33 -15.10 -11.33
C PRO A 144 14.31 -16.17 -11.75
N SER A 145 13.13 -15.75 -12.21
CA SER A 145 12.12 -16.68 -12.72
C SER A 145 12.52 -17.23 -14.11
N LYS A 146 11.96 -18.38 -14.49
CA LYS A 146 12.17 -18.94 -15.84
C LYS A 146 11.78 -17.95 -16.95
N ALA A 147 10.79 -17.10 -16.71
CA ALA A 147 10.38 -16.05 -17.65
C ALA A 147 11.45 -14.96 -17.79
N MET A 148 12.15 -14.59 -16.71
CA MET A 148 13.27 -13.64 -16.78
C MET A 148 14.44 -14.21 -17.59
N PHE A 149 14.76 -15.50 -17.39
CA PHE A 149 15.82 -16.16 -18.18
C PHE A 149 15.50 -16.21 -19.67
N LYS A 150 14.23 -16.41 -20.06
CA LYS A 150 13.83 -16.37 -21.47
C LYS A 150 14.01 -15.00 -22.12
N LYS A 151 13.98 -13.93 -21.33
CA LYS A 151 14.26 -12.56 -21.81
C LYS A 151 15.76 -12.27 -21.89
N PHE A 152 16.62 -13.16 -21.38
CA PHE A 152 18.07 -13.04 -21.41
C PHE A 152 18.67 -13.52 -22.74
N THR A 153 18.19 -12.93 -23.83
CA THR A 153 18.59 -13.26 -25.20
C THR A 153 19.34 -12.07 -25.83
N SER A 154 19.96 -12.26 -26.98
CA SER A 154 20.63 -11.20 -27.76
C SER A 154 19.77 -9.96 -27.99
N ASP A 155 18.44 -10.13 -27.94
CA ASP A 155 17.44 -9.06 -28.09
C ASP A 155 17.59 -7.93 -27.06
N ILE A 156 18.28 -8.17 -25.92
CA ILE A 156 18.61 -7.13 -24.93
C ILE A 156 19.47 -6.00 -25.53
N TYR A 157 20.29 -6.31 -26.53
CA TYR A 157 21.18 -5.34 -27.17
C TYR A 157 20.54 -4.66 -28.39
N THR A 158 19.40 -5.16 -28.85
CA THR A 158 18.66 -4.58 -29.96
C THR A 158 17.92 -3.35 -29.44
N LYS A 159 18.25 -2.17 -29.96
CA LYS A 159 17.56 -0.93 -29.60
C LYS A 159 16.08 -1.07 -29.96
N MET A 160 15.22 -1.15 -28.96
CA MET A 160 13.79 -1.02 -29.17
C MET A 160 13.51 0.44 -29.53
N GLU A 161 12.92 0.68 -30.69
CA GLU A 161 12.31 1.97 -30.99
C GLU A 161 11.20 2.21 -29.96
N THR A 162 11.17 3.40 -29.39
CA THR A 162 10.28 3.78 -28.29
C THR A 162 8.82 3.56 -28.66
N ASP A 163 8.20 2.53 -28.08
CA ASP A 163 6.76 2.33 -28.19
C ASP A 163 6.04 3.14 -27.10
N THR A 164 4.93 3.76 -27.49
CA THR A 164 4.17 4.70 -26.68
C THR A 164 3.42 3.89 -25.61
N ARG A 165 3.84 3.97 -24.34
CA ARG A 165 3.30 3.18 -23.24
C ARG A 165 1.77 3.35 -23.12
N GLN A 166 1.02 2.29 -23.44
CA GLN A 166 -0.27 2.03 -22.82
C GLN A 166 -0.02 1.27 -21.52
N GLU A 167 -0.24 1.92 -20.38
CA GLU A 167 -0.17 1.30 -19.07
C GLU A 167 -1.38 0.38 -18.89
N THR A 168 -1.19 -0.93 -19.02
CA THR A 168 -2.16 -1.92 -18.55
C THR A 168 -1.88 -2.21 -17.07
N GLN A 169 -2.80 -1.76 -16.22
CA GLN A 169 -2.79 -2.05 -14.78
C GLN A 169 -3.12 -3.53 -14.61
N HIS A 170 -2.13 -4.31 -14.17
CA HIS A 170 -2.36 -5.64 -13.64
C HIS A 170 -2.42 -5.49 -12.11
N GLU A 171 -3.62 -5.62 -11.54
CA GLU A 171 -3.82 -5.69 -10.10
C GLU A 171 -3.20 -7.01 -9.59
N GLU A 172 -2.17 -6.91 -8.75
CA GLU A 172 -1.72 -8.00 -7.89
C GLU A 172 -2.17 -7.71 -6.46
N ASP A 173 -2.69 -8.73 -5.79
CA ASP A 173 -3.33 -8.66 -4.46
C ASP A 173 -2.47 -7.93 -3.41
N VAL A 174 -3.07 -6.91 -2.79
CA VAL A 174 -2.48 -5.97 -1.81
C VAL A 174 -2.30 -6.59 -0.40
N PHE A 175 -2.50 -7.90 -0.26
CA PHE A 175 -2.47 -8.57 1.03
C PHE A 175 -1.06 -9.10 1.34
N GLU A 176 -0.19 -8.25 1.92
CA GLU A 176 0.89 -8.62 2.87
C GLU A 176 1.98 -7.54 2.91
N TYR A 177 1.73 -6.35 3.48
CA TYR A 177 2.83 -5.41 3.78
C TYR A 177 2.50 -4.50 4.97
N VAL A 178 2.75 -4.96 6.19
CA VAL A 178 2.95 -4.07 7.35
C VAL A 178 3.95 -4.70 8.32
N GLU A 179 5.23 -4.72 7.94
CA GLU A 179 6.32 -4.85 8.91
C GLU A 179 7.39 -3.79 8.60
N GLU A 180 8.03 -3.30 9.65
CA GLU A 180 9.10 -2.30 9.57
C GLU A 180 10.24 -2.80 8.69
N PHE A 181 10.52 -2.05 7.62
CA PHE A 181 11.49 -2.36 6.57
C PHE A 181 12.93 -2.16 7.05
N ASP A 182 13.45 -3.11 7.84
CA ASP A 182 14.89 -3.25 8.06
C ASP A 182 15.44 -4.35 7.14
N VAL A 183 15.74 -3.98 5.89
CA VAL A 183 16.40 -4.89 4.95
C VAL A 183 17.91 -4.82 5.15
N PRO A 184 18.60 -5.93 5.51
CA PRO A 184 20.02 -5.92 5.89
C PRO A 184 20.99 -5.41 4.81
N CYS A 185 20.55 -5.36 3.55
CA CYS A 185 21.35 -4.97 2.40
C CYS A 185 21.05 -3.57 1.86
N LEU A 186 20.01 -2.94 2.37
CA LEU A 186 19.68 -1.54 2.13
C LEU A 186 19.97 -0.78 3.42
N ASN A 187 21.17 -0.96 3.98
CA ASN A 187 21.70 -0.04 4.97
C ASN A 187 21.95 1.31 4.28
N VAL A 188 20.88 2.10 4.19
CA VAL A 188 20.94 3.53 3.95
C VAL A 188 21.23 4.13 5.32
N LEU A 189 22.51 4.45 5.55
CA LEU A 189 22.94 5.41 6.57
C LEU A 189 22.24 6.76 6.35
#